data_AF-F6GZ45-F1
#
_entry.id   AF-F6GZ45-F1
#
_cell.length_a   1.000
_cell.length_b   1.000
_cell.length_c   1.000
_cell.angle_alpha   90.00
_cell.angle_beta   90.00
_cell.angle_gamma   90.00
#
_symmetry.space_group_name_H-M   'P 1'
#
loop_
_entity.id
_entity.type
_entity.pdbx_description
1 polymer ?
#
loop_
_entity_poly.entity_id
_entity_poly.type
_entity_poly.pdbx_seq_one_letter_code
_entity_poly.pdbx_strand_id
1 'polypeptide(L)' 'MVRKSLIQRERKRQKLEHKYHLIRRSSKKEISKVPSLSDKWEIHGKLQSSPRNSAPTRLH' A
#
# COMPACT_ATOMS: atom_id res chain seq x y z
N MET A 1 -13.79 -5.77 25.63
CA MET A 1 -14.19 -4.68 24.71
C MET A 1 -12.96 -4.20 23.94
N VAL A 2 -13.11 -3.97 22.63
CA VAL A 2 -12.05 -3.34 21.82
C VAL A 2 -11.99 -1.84 22.15
N ARG A 3 -10.77 -1.29 22.31
CA ARG A 3 -10.59 0.14 22.59
C ARG A 3 -11.10 0.98 21.41
N LYS A 4 -11.85 2.06 21.68
CA LYS A 4 -12.34 3.00 20.65
C LYS A 4 -11.23 3.51 19.72
N SER A 5 -10.02 3.71 20.26
CA SER A 5 -8.84 4.13 19.50
C SER A 5 -8.40 3.11 18.44
N LEU A 6 -8.56 1.81 18.70
CA LEU A 6 -8.22 0.76 17.74
C LEU A 6 -9.22 0.76 16.57
N ILE A 7 -10.52 0.92 16.87
CA ILE A 7 -11.57 1.03 15.85
C ILE A 7 -11.30 2.22 14.92
N GLN A 8 -10.91 3.38 15.49
CA GLN A 8 -10.60 4.57 14.68
C GLN A 8 -9.31 4.41 13.85
N ARG A 9 -8.31 3.70 14.36
CA ARG A 9 -7.10 3.36 13.57
C ARG A 9 -7.46 2.51 12.37
N GLU A 10 -8.34 1.52 12.54
CA GLU A 10 -8.76 0.64 11.44
C GLU A 10 -9.54 1.39 10.37
N ARG A 11 -10.50 2.25 10.79
CA ARG A 11 -11.19 3.16 9.88
C ARG A 11 -10.24 4.07 9.09
N LYS A 12 -9.17 4.58 9.72
CA LYS A 12 -8.15 5.38 9.03
C LYS A 12 -7.37 4.56 8.00
N ARG A 13 -7.03 3.30 8.32
CA ARG A 13 -6.35 2.40 7.37
C ARG A 13 -7.22 2.08 6.17
N GLN A 14 -8.50 1.75 6.37
CA GLN A 14 -9.45 1.48 5.28
C GLN A 14 -9.55 2.67 4.30
N LYS A 15 -9.66 3.89 4.83
CA LYS A 15 -9.68 5.11 4.00
C LYS A 15 -8.39 5.30 3.18
N LEU A 16 -7.24 5.01 3.78
CA LEU A 16 -5.95 5.11 3.07
C LEU A 16 -5.77 3.99 2.05
N GLU A 17 -6.22 2.77 2.35
CA GLU A 17 -6.18 1.65 1.41
C GLU A 17 -6.99 1.98 0.16
N HIS A 18 -8.25 2.42 0.31
CA HIS A 18 -9.08 2.81 -0.82
C HIS A 18 -8.46 3.93 -1.66
N LYS A 19 -7.87 4.95 -1.01
CA LYS A 19 -7.24 6.08 -1.70
C LYS A 19 -6.05 5.66 -2.57
N TYR A 20 -5.26 4.69 -2.14
CA TYR A 20 -4.03 4.27 -2.84
C TYR A 20 -4.15 2.90 -3.54
N HIS A 21 -5.33 2.28 -3.52
CA HIS A 21 -5.56 0.91 -4.00
C HIS A 21 -5.07 0.73 -5.46
N LEU A 22 -5.50 1.64 -6.35
CA LEU A 22 -5.19 1.57 -7.77
C LEU A 22 -3.69 1.73 -8.03
N ILE A 23 -3.04 2.71 -7.39
CA ILE A 23 -1.60 2.99 -7.54
C ILE A 23 -0.77 1.79 -7.07
N ARG A 24 -1.11 1.21 -5.91
CA ARG A 24 -0.38 0.03 -5.40
C ARG A 24 -0.58 -1.19 -6.29
N ARG A 25 -1.76 -1.37 -6.86
CA ARG A 25 -2.07 -2.48 -7.77
C ARG A 25 -1.34 -2.34 -9.10
N SER A 26 -1.29 -1.13 -9.68
CA SER A 26 -0.55 -0.88 -10.93
C SER A 26 0.95 -1.09 -10.73
N SER A 27 1.56 -0.49 -9.70
CA SER A 27 2.99 -0.63 -9.44
C SER A 27 3.40 -2.08 -9.15
N LYS A 28 2.55 -2.87 -8.46
CA LYS A 28 2.81 -4.31 -8.29
C LYS A 28 2.79 -5.07 -9.62
N LYS A 29 1.87 -4.76 -10.52
CA LYS A 29 1.82 -5.36 -11.86
C LYS A 29 3.03 -4.96 -12.69
N GLU A 30 3.47 -3.71 -12.60
CA GLU A 30 4.68 -3.23 -13.29
C GLU A 30 5.92 -4.01 -12.84
N ILE A 31 6.13 -4.21 -11.53
CA ILE A 31 7.26 -4.99 -11.01
C ILE A 31 7.31 -6.41 -11.57
N SER A 32 6.15 -7.06 -11.73
CA SER A 32 6.09 -8.42 -12.29
C SER A 32 6.41 -8.50 -13.78
N LYS A 33 6.23 -7.40 -14.52
CA LYS A 33 6.41 -7.35 -15.98
C LYS A 33 7.83 -6.93 -16.38
N VAL A 34 8.44 -6.07 -15.57
CA VAL A 34 9.75 -5.50 -15.89
C VAL A 34 10.85 -6.55 -15.70
N PRO A 35 11.73 -6.77 -16.68
CA PRO A 35 12.84 -7.73 -16.56
C PRO A 35 14.09 -7.13 -15.92
N SER A 36 14.36 -5.85 -16.17
CA SER A 36 15.54 -5.10 -15.71
C SER A 36 15.53 -4.89 -14.19
N LEU A 37 16.72 -5.00 -13.59
CA LEU A 37 16.88 -4.82 -12.15
C LEU A 37 16.77 -3.34 -11.76
N SER A 38 17.37 -2.44 -12.55
CA SER A 38 17.33 -0.97 -12.36
C SER A 38 15.91 -0.45 -12.23
N ASP A 39 15.06 -0.84 -13.18
CA ASP A 39 13.72 -0.28 -13.30
C ASP A 39 12.81 -0.83 -12.19
N LYS A 40 13.06 -2.07 -11.72
CA LYS A 40 12.42 -2.60 -10.51
C LYS A 40 12.75 -1.76 -9.28
N TRP A 41 14.01 -1.31 -9.11
CA TRP A 41 14.39 -0.47 -7.98
C TRP A 41 13.63 0.86 -7.95
N GLU A 42 13.45 1.49 -9.10
CA GLU A 42 12.67 2.73 -9.20
C GLU A 42 11.20 2.52 -8.82
N ILE A 43 10.57 1.45 -9.32
CA ILE A 43 9.17 1.14 -8.99
C ILE A 43 9.02 0.78 -7.51
N HIS A 44 10.00 0.07 -6.93
CA HIS A 44 10.04 -0.18 -5.49
C HIS A 44 10.14 1.13 -4.69
N GLY A 45 10.92 2.11 -5.14
CA GLY A 45 10.98 3.45 -4.55
C GLY A 45 9.62 4.15 -4.54
N LYS A 46 8.90 4.11 -5.68
CA LYS A 46 7.52 4.64 -5.80
C LYS A 46 6.52 3.91 -4.87
N LEU A 47 6.70 2.62 -4.64
CA LEU A 47 5.86 1.85 -3.70
C LEU A 47 6.17 2.17 -2.23
N GLN A 48 7.43 2.47 -1.91
CA GLN A 48 7.89 2.79 -0.56
C GLN A 48 7.53 4.21 -0.13
N SER A 49 7.42 5.16 -1.06
CA SER A 49 6.96 6.52 -0.77
C SER A 49 5.48 6.58 -0.35
N SER A 50 4.68 5.57 -0.71
CA SER A 50 3.29 5.46 -0.27
C SER A 50 3.17 5.19 1.24
N PRO A 51 2.12 5.70 1.92
CA PRO A 51 1.94 5.47 3.36
C PRO A 51 1.87 3.98 3.73
N ARG A 52 2.60 3.54 4.77
CA ARG A 52 2.59 2.13 5.22
C ARG A 52 1.21 1.57 5.57
N ASN A 53 0.30 2.43 6.02
CA ASN A 53 -1.07 2.07 6.41
C ASN A 53 -2.02 1.89 5.22
N SER A 54 -1.61 2.21 3.99
CA SER A 54 -2.42 1.96 2.79
C SER A 54 -2.22 0.55 2.22
N ALA A 55 -1.34 -0.26 2.80
CA ALA A 55 -1.16 -1.64 2.38
C ALA A 55 -2.35 -2.50 2.84
N PRO A 56 -2.98 -3.29 1.95
CA PRO A 56 -4.14 -4.12 2.29
C PRO A 56 -3.82 -5.20 3.34
N THR A 57 -2.56 -5.65 3.41
CA THR A 57 -2.07 -6.60 4.42
C THR A 57 -2.07 -6.05 5.85
N ARG A 58 -2.32 -4.76 6.04
CA ARG A 58 -2.41 -4.14 7.39
C ARG A 58 -3.83 -3.93 7.88
N LEU A 59 -4.83 -4.31 7.08
CA LEU A 59 -6.21 -4.36 7.51
C LEU A 59 -6.45 -5.65 8.30
N HIS A 60 -7.12 -5.54 9.45
CA HIS A 60 -7.43 -6.67 10.35
C HIS A 60 -8.91 -6.70 10.70
#